data_AF-A0A8H9WEV5-F1
#
_entry.id   AF-A0A8H9WEV5-F1
#
_cell.length_a   1.000
_cell.length_b   1.000
_cell.length_c   1.000
_cell.angle_alpha   90.00
_cell.angle_beta   90.00
_cell.angle_gamma   90.00
#
_symmetry.space_group_name_H-M   'P 1'
#
loop_
_entity.id
_entity.type
_entity.pdbx_description
1 polymer ?
#
loop_
_entity_poly.entity_id
_entity_poly.type
_entity_poly.pdbx_seq_one_letter_code
_entity_poly.pdbx_strand_id
1 'polypeptide(L)' 'MVFCNGWYPNKVSNADPSMLALCPLHLTVIERSGKAHILFVRPSFVGQGSQALPVLKEI' A
#
# COMPACT_ATOMS: atom_id res chain seq x y z
N MET A 1 -6.86 3.18 -10.50
CA MET A 1 -6.68 1.72 -10.66
C MET A 1 -6.48 1.10 -9.29
N VAL A 2 -6.92 -0.13 -9.07
CA VAL A 2 -6.68 -0.88 -7.83
C VAL A 2 -5.75 -2.06 -8.13
N PHE A 3 -4.86 -2.41 -7.22
CA PHE A 3 -3.95 -3.54 -7.38
C PHE A 3 -3.74 -4.27 -6.06
N CYS A 4 -3.44 -5.56 -6.16
CA CYS A 4 -3.18 -6.40 -5.00
C CYS A 4 -2.24 -7.55 -5.40
N ASN A 5 -1.29 -7.87 -4.53
CA ASN A 5 -0.55 -9.13 -4.56
C ASN A 5 -1.12 -10.00 -3.46
N GLY A 6 -1.90 -11.05 -3.75
CA GLY A 6 -2.63 -11.82 -2.74
C GLY A 6 -1.80 -12.36 -1.56
N TRP A 7 -0.50 -12.61 -1.75
CA TRP A 7 0.38 -13.06 -0.66
C TRP A 7 0.75 -11.95 0.33
N TYR A 8 0.84 -10.71 -0.15
CA TYR A 8 1.23 -9.55 0.63
C TYR A 8 0.21 -9.17 1.74
N PRO A 9 -1.09 -8.97 1.47
CA PRO A 9 -2.08 -8.66 2.49
C PRO A 9 -2.31 -9.85 3.44
N ASN A 10 -2.05 -11.09 3.04
CA ASN A 10 -2.04 -12.23 3.95
C ASN A 10 -0.93 -12.08 5.01
N LYS A 11 0.29 -11.72 4.61
CA LYS A 11 1.36 -11.42 5.57
C LYS A 11 1.04 -10.21 6.46
N VAL A 12 0.54 -9.13 5.86
CA VAL A 12 0.18 -7.91 6.60
C VAL A 12 -0.94 -8.20 7.62
N SER A 13 -2.01 -8.88 7.22
CA SER A 13 -3.13 -9.19 8.12
C SER A 13 -2.77 -10.16 9.24
N ASN A 14 -1.86 -11.10 9.00
CA ASN A 14 -1.32 -11.95 10.05
C ASN A 14 -0.54 -11.16 11.11
N ALA A 15 0.08 -10.04 10.73
CA ALA A 15 0.80 -9.18 11.66
C ALA A 15 -0.11 -8.12 12.31
N ASP A 16 -1.01 -7.50 11.54
CA ASP A 16 -1.96 -6.50 12.01
C ASP A 16 -3.19 -6.45 11.08
N PRO A 17 -4.34 -7.03 11.47
CA PRO A 17 -5.57 -7.01 10.68
C PRO A 17 -6.10 -5.60 10.39
N SER A 18 -5.80 -4.61 11.23
CA SER A 18 -6.26 -3.22 11.00
C SER A 18 -5.62 -2.61 9.77
N MET A 19 -4.44 -3.09 9.36
CA MET A 19 -3.74 -2.66 8.15
C MET A 19 -4.38 -3.17 6.86
N LEU A 20 -5.38 -4.07 6.93
CA LEU A 20 -6.24 -4.36 5.77
C LEU A 20 -7.02 -3.15 5.27
N ALA A 21 -7.08 -2.05 6.04
CA ALA A 21 -7.54 -0.75 5.56
C ALA A 21 -6.74 -0.22 4.34
N LEU A 22 -5.50 -0.72 4.11
CA LEU A 22 -4.69 -0.41 2.94
C LEU A 22 -5.03 -1.30 1.72
N CYS A 23 -5.94 -2.26 1.85
CA CYS A 23 -6.23 -3.26 0.82
C CYS A 23 -7.60 -3.02 0.14
N PRO A 24 -7.67 -3.03 -1.21
CA PRO A 24 -6.55 -3.08 -2.15
C PRO A 24 -5.77 -1.76 -2.19
N LEU A 25 -4.52 -1.80 -2.63
CA LEU A 25 -3.77 -0.57 -2.86
C LEU A 25 -4.29 0.14 -4.11
N HIS A 26 -4.25 1.47 -4.08
CA HIS A 26 -4.70 2.31 -5.18
C HIS A 26 -3.51 2.91 -5.94
N LEU A 27 -3.57 2.82 -7.27
CA LEU A 27 -2.74 3.57 -8.20
C LEU A 27 -3.59 4.67 -8.84
N THR A 28 -3.18 5.91 -8.66
CA THR A 28 -3.75 7.06 -9.35
C THR A 28 -2.80 7.47 -10.46
N VAL A 29 -3.31 7.52 -11.68
CA VAL A 29 -2.56 8.02 -12.84
C VAL A 29 -3.17 9.37 -13.21
N ILE A 30 -2.35 10.42 -13.21
CA ILE A 30 -2.75 11.76 -13.65
C ILE A 30 -1.80 12.23 -14.74
N GLU A 31 -2.30 13.01 -15.69
CA GLU A 31 -1.47 13.70 -16.67
C GLU A 31 -1.31 15.17 -16.23
N ARG A 32 -0.08 15.69 -16.32
CA ARG A 32 0.21 17.12 -16.16
C ARG A 32 1.40 17.53 -17.02
N SER A 33 1.23 18.57 -17.83
CA SER A 33 2.30 19.17 -18.65
C SER A 33 2.97 18.18 -19.62
N GLY A 34 2.17 17.33 -20.26
CA GLY A 34 2.62 16.29 -21.18
C GLY A 34 3.27 15.09 -20.49
N LYS A 35 3.11 14.93 -19.17
CA LYS A 35 3.75 13.87 -18.37
C LYS A 35 2.72 13.10 -17.55
N ALA A 36 2.80 11.78 -17.60
CA ALA A 36 2.05 10.91 -16.71
C ALA A 36 2.74 10.82 -15.33
N HIS A 37 1.97 11.03 -14.27
CA HIS A 37 2.37 10.82 -12.89
C HIS A 37 1.60 9.63 -12.32
N ILE A 38 2.32 8.72 -11.67
CA ILE A 38 1.75 7.55 -11.00
C ILE A 38 1.91 7.77 -9.50
N LEU A 39 0.81 7.72 -8.78
CA LEU A 39 0.74 7.99 -7.35
C LEU A 39 0.16 6.77 -6.64
N PHE A 40 0.72 6.42 -5.49
CA PHE A 40 0.18 5.44 -4.56
C PHE A 40 0.48 5.85 -3.12
N VAL A 41 -0.30 5.35 -2.18
CA VAL A 41 -0.06 5.56 -0.75
C VAL A 41 1.15 4.74 -0.33
N ARG A 42 2.15 5.39 0.28
CA ARG A 42 3.32 4.70 0.85
C ARG A 42 2.91 3.94 2.12
N PRO A 43 2.87 2.60 2.12
CA PRO A 43 2.30 1.82 3.23
C PRO A 43 3.11 1.96 4.53
N SER A 44 4.44 2.01 4.42
CA SER A 44 5.35 2.25 5.56
C SER A 44 5.17 3.61 6.25
N PHE A 45 4.58 4.60 5.57
CA PHE A 45 4.23 5.87 6.18
C PHE A 45 2.91 5.77 6.97
N VAL A 46 1.91 5.09 6.40
CA VAL A 46 0.59 4.94 7.06
C VAL A 46 0.64 3.97 8.24
N GLY A 47 1.36 2.86 8.10
CA GLY A 47 1.48 1.84 9.15
C GLY A 47 2.55 2.12 10.20
N GLN A 48 2.95 3.39 10.38
CA GLN A 48 3.81 3.79 11.49
C GLN A 48 3.19 3.33 12.82
N GLY A 49 3.98 2.62 13.64
CA GLY A 49 3.51 2.07 14.92
C GLY A 49 2.72 0.75 14.83
N SER A 50 2.40 0.25 13.63
CA SER A 50 1.79 -1.07 13.44
C SER A 50 2.80 -2.21 13.62
N GLN A 51 2.33 -3.36 14.11
CA GLN A 51 3.11 -4.61 14.12
C GLN A 51 3.46 -5.09 12.70
N ALA A 52 2.70 -4.66 11.69
CA ALA A 52 2.99 -4.98 10.29
C ALA A 52 4.09 -4.11 9.66
N LEU A 53 4.61 -3.08 10.35
CA LEU A 53 5.60 -2.14 9.79
C LEU A 53 6.80 -2.80 9.09
N PRO A 54 7.39 -3.91 9.59
CA PRO A 54 8.47 -4.60 8.88
C PRO A 54 8.06 -5.07 7.48
N VAL A 55 6.84 -5.61 7.33
CA VAL A 55 6.27 -6.05 6.05
C VAL A 55 5.88 -4.85 5.18
N LEU A 56 5.39 -3.77 5.79
CA LEU A 56 5.02 -2.53 5.10
C LEU A 56 6.21 -1.76 4.50
N LYS A 57 7.44 -2.07 4.94
CA LYS A 57 8.69 -1.51 4.40
C LYS A 57 9.25 -2.27 3.20
N GLU A 58 8.67 -3.40 2.81
CA GLU A 58 9.08 -4.17 1.64
C GLU A 58 8.67 -3.49 0.31
N ILE A 59 7.83 -2.45 0.36
CA ILE A 59 7.29 -1.70 -0.79
C ILE A 59 7.36 -0.18 -0.61
#